data_AF-A0AAW5QYA0-F1
#
_entry.id   AF-A0AAW5QYA0-F1
#
_cell.length_a   1.000
_cell.length_b   1.000
_cell.length_c   1.000
_cell.angle_alpha   90.00
_cell.angle_beta   90.00
_cell.angle_gamma   90.00
#
_symmetry.space_group_name_H-M   'P 1'
#
loop_
_entity.id
_entity.type
_entity.pdbx_description
1 polymer ?
#
loop_
_entity_poly.entity_id
_entity_poly.type
_entity_poly.pdbx_seq_one_letter_code
_entity_poly.pdbx_strand_id
1 'polypeptide(L)'
;MDWERWDWARLDWAAAGELAVLAVAAVLLARIARSDFTTLKIRNRDLVLLLALLPLWLLAGARPALPHLAVGAALFAMTLLFWLAGKLGAGDVKLFGIAGAFAGPGGALLFSATLLAGAILMLAIYRSSWLVLGTGAPWSARLVELVESRKVPYGVAISAALAVTMLAAVIR
;
A
#
# COMPACT_ATOMS: atom_id res chain seq x y z
N MET A 1 11.65 31.79 -37.92
CA MET A 1 10.42 30.98 -37.95
C MET A 1 10.83 29.67 -37.31
N ASP A 2 10.76 29.62 -35.99
CA ASP A 2 11.45 28.63 -35.15
C ASP A 2 10.55 27.42 -34.96
N TRP A 3 10.89 26.33 -35.65
CA TRP A 3 10.17 25.05 -35.63
C TRP A 3 10.76 24.05 -34.63
N GLU A 4 11.70 24.47 -33.77
CA GLU A 4 12.53 23.58 -32.93
C GLU A 4 12.06 23.36 -31.47
N ARG A 5 10.85 23.75 -31.06
CA ARG A 5 10.47 23.79 -29.62
C ARG A 5 9.32 22.90 -29.16
N TRP A 6 9.01 21.84 -29.87
CA TRP A 6 7.77 21.08 -29.67
C TRP A 6 8.07 19.57 -29.45
N ASP A 7 8.65 19.21 -28.29
CA ASP A 7 9.07 17.86 -27.85
C ASP A 7 7.91 17.06 -27.16
N TRP A 8 6.71 17.05 -27.77
CA TRP A 8 5.48 16.45 -27.18
C TRP A 8 5.56 14.95 -26.94
N ALA A 9 6.43 14.26 -27.69
CA ALA A 9 6.47 12.80 -27.75
C ALA A 9 7.39 12.16 -26.71
N ARG A 10 8.10 12.94 -25.88
CA ARG A 10 8.92 12.41 -24.76
C ARG A 10 8.32 12.70 -23.39
N LEU A 11 7.40 13.66 -23.29
CA LEU A 11 6.81 14.09 -22.02
C LEU A 11 5.57 13.26 -21.61
N ASP A 12 4.95 12.51 -22.52
CA ASP A 12 3.70 11.78 -22.32
C ASP A 12 3.90 10.31 -21.89
N TRP A 13 4.88 9.60 -22.47
CA TRP A 13 5.03 8.15 -22.22
C TRP A 13 5.49 7.78 -20.81
N ALA A 14 6.35 8.60 -20.20
CA ALA A 14 6.80 8.38 -18.82
C ALA A 14 5.64 8.51 -17.84
N ALA A 15 4.88 9.60 -17.95
CA ALA A 15 3.67 9.83 -17.15
C ALA A 15 2.59 8.77 -17.40
N ALA A 16 2.37 8.36 -18.65
CA ALA A 16 1.46 7.26 -18.99
C ALA A 16 1.92 5.94 -18.35
N GLY A 17 3.23 5.66 -18.35
CA GLY A 17 3.82 4.51 -17.68
C GLY A 17 3.56 4.51 -16.18
N GLU A 18 3.78 5.64 -15.50
CA GLU A 18 3.50 5.77 -14.07
C GLU A 18 2.02 5.57 -13.73
N LEU A 19 1.12 6.19 -14.51
CA LEU A 19 -0.32 6.05 -14.35
C LEU A 19 -0.77 4.60 -14.58
N ALA A 20 -0.23 3.92 -15.58
CA ALA A 20 -0.52 2.51 -15.83
C ALA A 20 -0.07 1.64 -14.65
N VAL A 21 1.15 1.85 -14.14
CA VAL A 21 1.65 1.13 -12.97
C VAL A 21 0.81 1.41 -11.74
N LEU A 22 0.44 2.67 -11.48
CA LEU A 22 -0.44 3.08 -10.39
C LEU A 22 -1.81 2.41 -10.50
N ALA A 23 -2.42 2.38 -11.68
CA ALA A 23 -3.72 1.76 -11.90
C ALA A 23 -3.70 0.25 -11.60
N VAL A 24 -2.69 -0.47 -12.11
CA VAL A 24 -2.54 -1.91 -11.85
C VAL A 24 -2.23 -2.16 -10.37
N ALA A 25 -1.34 -1.36 -9.77
CA ALA A 25 -1.03 -1.45 -8.35
C ALA A 25 -2.26 -1.19 -7.49
N ALA A 26 -3.08 -0.18 -7.79
CA ALA A 26 -4.31 0.13 -7.07
C ALA A 26 -5.30 -1.03 -7.10
N VAL A 27 -5.47 -1.70 -8.25
CA VAL A 27 -6.30 -2.91 -8.36
C VAL A 27 -5.76 -4.06 -7.51
N LEU A 28 -4.44 -4.29 -7.54
CA LEU A 28 -3.80 -5.33 -6.71
C LEU A 28 -3.91 -5.02 -5.22
N LEU A 29 -3.71 -3.77 -4.81
CA LEU A 29 -3.82 -3.30 -3.43
C LEU A 29 -5.26 -3.40 -2.93
N ALA A 30 -6.25 -3.04 -3.74
CA ALA A 30 -7.66 -3.23 -3.40
C ALA A 30 -8.00 -4.71 -3.23
N ARG A 31 -7.45 -5.59 -4.07
CA ARG A 31 -7.59 -7.05 -3.96
C ARG A 31 -6.92 -7.59 -2.70
N ILE A 32 -5.72 -7.12 -2.35
CA ILE A 32 -5.01 -7.47 -1.11
C ILE A 32 -5.82 -7.03 0.10
N ALA A 33 -6.24 -5.77 0.16
CA ALA A 33 -7.06 -5.22 1.24
C ALA A 33 -8.36 -6.00 1.42
N ARG A 34 -9.06 -6.34 0.32
CA ARG A 34 -10.26 -7.16 0.36
C ARG A 34 -9.98 -8.57 0.88
N SER A 35 -8.92 -9.22 0.40
CA SER A 35 -8.53 -10.57 0.85
C SER A 35 -8.18 -10.57 2.33
N ASP A 36 -7.46 -9.56 2.79
CA ASP A 36 -7.07 -9.41 4.19
C ASP A 36 -8.28 -9.16 5.09
N PHE A 37 -9.18 -8.27 4.70
CA PHE A 37 -10.42 -8.02 5.44
C PHE A 37 -11.33 -9.26 5.55
N THR A 38 -11.47 -10.01 4.45
CA THR A 38 -12.38 -11.16 4.37
C THR A 38 -11.79 -12.44 4.94
N THR A 39 -10.48 -12.66 4.80
CA THR A 39 -9.85 -13.95 5.13
C THR A 39 -8.66 -13.84 6.07
N LEU A 40 -8.21 -12.63 6.41
CA LEU A 40 -6.97 -12.37 7.18
C LEU A 40 -5.75 -13.07 6.57
N LYS A 41 -5.75 -13.15 5.24
CA LYS A 41 -4.68 -13.78 4.46
C LYS A 41 -4.30 -12.88 3.30
N ILE A 42 -3.01 -12.61 3.23
CA ILE A 42 -2.35 -11.99 2.09
C ILE A 42 -1.64 -13.10 1.31
N ARG A 43 -2.04 -13.33 0.06
CA ARG A 43 -1.49 -14.42 -0.76
C ARG A 43 -0.14 -13.99 -1.33
N ASN A 44 0.86 -14.87 -1.28
CA ASN A 44 2.18 -14.61 -1.86
C ASN A 44 2.11 -14.22 -3.34
N ARG A 45 1.16 -14.77 -4.11
CA ARG A 45 0.94 -14.39 -5.51
C ARG A 45 0.66 -12.90 -5.67
N ASP A 46 -0.19 -12.33 -4.82
CA ASP A 46 -0.55 -10.91 -4.93
C ASP A 46 0.66 -10.01 -4.57
N LEU A 47 1.46 -10.43 -3.59
CA LEU A 47 2.72 -9.75 -3.23
C LEU A 47 3.78 -9.82 -4.34
N VAL A 48 3.95 -10.98 -4.98
CA VAL A 48 4.88 -11.15 -6.10
C VAL A 48 4.45 -10.30 -7.29
N LEU A 49 3.15 -10.28 -7.62
CA LEU A 49 2.63 -9.42 -8.68
C LEU A 49 2.86 -7.94 -8.38
N LEU A 50 2.62 -7.50 -7.15
CA LEU A 50 2.88 -6.13 -6.73
C LEU A 50 4.38 -5.79 -6.81
N LEU A 51 5.25 -6.67 -6.30
CA LEU A 51 6.71 -6.49 -6.37
C LEU A 51 7.22 -6.46 -7.83
N ALA A 52 6.62 -7.24 -8.73
CA ALA A 52 6.99 -7.24 -10.15
C ALA A 52 6.71 -5.89 -10.85
N LEU A 53 5.81 -5.06 -10.30
CA LEU A 53 5.58 -3.70 -10.79
C LEU A 53 6.67 -2.71 -10.36
N LEU A 54 7.48 -3.02 -9.34
CA LEU A 54 8.48 -2.11 -8.80
C LEU A 54 9.52 -1.66 -9.85
N PRO A 55 10.16 -2.53 -10.67
CA PRO A 55 11.08 -2.06 -11.69
C PRO A 55 10.40 -1.14 -12.71
N LEU A 56 9.15 -1.41 -13.09
CA LEU A 56 8.38 -0.55 -14.00
C LEU A 56 8.11 0.82 -13.37
N TRP A 57 7.75 0.84 -12.09
CA TRP A 57 7.55 2.08 -11.31
C TRP A 57 8.82 2.92 -11.22
N LEU A 58 9.97 2.28 -10.98
CA LEU A 58 11.25 2.96 -10.86
C LEU A 58 11.71 3.52 -12.21
N LEU A 59 11.56 2.74 -13.29
CA LEU A 59 11.94 3.15 -14.65
C LEU A 59 11.05 4.26 -15.18
N ALA A 60 9.72 4.15 -15.00
CA ALA A 60 8.76 5.13 -15.52
C ALA A 60 8.96 6.54 -14.94
N GLY A 61 9.42 6.65 -13.69
CA GLY A 61 9.73 7.95 -13.06
C GLY A 61 11.18 8.29 -12.88
N ALA A 62 12.08 7.58 -13.56
CA ALA A 62 13.52 7.77 -13.43
C ALA A 62 14.01 7.78 -11.96
N ARG A 63 13.40 6.94 -11.11
CA ARG A 63 13.68 6.87 -9.66
C ARG A 63 14.89 5.98 -9.40
N PRO A 64 15.86 6.39 -8.56
CA PRO A 64 17.03 5.57 -8.26
C PRO A 64 16.62 4.33 -7.46
N ALA A 65 17.01 3.15 -7.92
CA ALA A 65 16.57 1.89 -7.32
C ALA A 65 17.11 1.67 -5.90
N LEU A 66 18.39 1.99 -5.66
CA LEU A 66 19.05 1.66 -4.40
C LEU A 66 18.41 2.31 -3.15
N PRO A 67 18.09 3.63 -3.13
CA PRO A 67 17.40 4.23 -2.00
C PRO A 67 16.00 3.65 -1.74
N HIS A 68 15.27 3.31 -2.80
CA HIS A 68 13.96 2.66 -2.69
C HIS A 68 14.08 1.27 -2.06
N LEU A 69 14.99 0.44 -2.56
CA LEU A 69 15.25 -0.88 -2.00
C LEU A 69 15.74 -0.79 -0.54
N ALA A 70 16.53 0.21 -0.19
CA ALA A 70 16.99 0.43 1.19
C ALA A 70 15.81 0.72 2.14
N VAL A 71 14.86 1.57 1.75
CA VAL A 71 13.65 1.84 2.55
C VAL A 71 12.79 0.59 2.67
N GLY A 72 12.59 -0.15 1.57
CA GLY A 72 11.86 -1.42 1.60
C GLY A 72 12.52 -2.46 2.52
N ALA A 73 13.84 -2.64 2.42
CA ALA A 73 14.60 -3.54 3.26
C ALA A 73 14.56 -3.13 4.74
N ALA A 74 14.66 -1.83 5.04
CA ALA A 74 14.57 -1.32 6.40
C ALA A 74 13.19 -1.59 7.03
N LEU A 75 12.09 -1.32 6.29
CA LEU A 75 10.74 -1.62 6.77
C LEU A 75 10.50 -3.13 6.92
N PHE A 76 10.99 -3.94 5.97
CA PHE A 76 10.93 -5.39 6.09
C PHE A 76 11.68 -5.89 7.32
N ALA A 77 12.92 -5.45 7.53
CA ALA A 77 13.73 -5.86 8.68
C ALA A 77 13.09 -5.44 10.01
N MET A 78 12.60 -4.20 10.10
CA MET A 78 11.88 -3.71 11.27
C MET A 78 10.63 -4.56 11.55
N THR A 79 9.79 -4.79 10.54
CA THR A 79 8.54 -5.54 10.72
C THR A 79 8.76 -7.04 10.92
N LEU A 80 9.87 -7.59 10.41
CA LEU A 80 10.29 -8.96 10.67
C LEU A 80 10.51 -9.19 12.18
N LEU A 81 11.09 -8.22 12.90
CA LEU A 81 11.24 -8.31 14.36
C LEU A 81 9.87 -8.40 15.07
N PHE A 82 8.86 -7.68 14.58
CA PHE A 82 7.49 -7.76 15.13
C PHE A 82 6.83 -9.11 14.84
N TRP A 83 7.10 -9.72 13.67
CA TRP A 83 6.62 -11.07 13.37
C TRP A 83 7.31 -12.13 14.23
N LEU A 84 8.62 -12.04 14.44
CA LEU A 84 9.35 -12.93 15.36
C LEU A 84 8.81 -12.84 16.79
N ALA A 85 8.33 -11.65 17.21
CA ALA A 85 7.66 -11.43 18.48
C ALA A 85 6.17 -11.85 18.49
N GLY A 86 5.64 -12.42 17.39
CA GLY A 86 4.25 -12.87 17.28
C GLY A 86 3.20 -11.74 17.18
N LYS A 87 3.63 -10.50 16.92
CA LYS A 87 2.76 -9.31 16.92
C LYS A 87 2.15 -8.97 15.55
N LEU A 88 2.74 -9.46 14.47
CA LEU A 88 2.36 -9.12 13.10
C LEU A 88 2.30 -10.38 12.24
N GLY A 89 1.43 -10.43 11.23
CA GLY A 89 1.36 -11.55 10.29
C GLY A 89 2.53 -11.54 9.29
N ALA A 90 2.98 -12.72 8.87
CA ALA A 90 4.04 -12.84 7.85
C ALA A 90 3.67 -12.19 6.51
N GLY A 91 2.37 -12.11 6.19
CA GLY A 91 1.87 -11.39 5.02
C GLY A 91 2.10 -9.89 5.11
N ASP A 92 1.81 -9.29 6.26
CA ASP A 92 1.96 -7.85 6.50
C ASP A 92 3.42 -7.43 6.46
N VAL A 93 4.34 -8.22 7.06
CA VAL A 93 5.79 -7.96 7.00
C VAL A 93 6.28 -7.82 5.56
N LYS A 94 5.88 -8.76 4.70
CA LYS A 94 6.26 -8.73 3.28
C LYS A 94 5.63 -7.54 2.57
N LEU A 95 4.37 -7.25 2.86
CA LEU A 95 3.68 -6.09 2.28
C LEU A 95 4.35 -4.77 2.69
N PHE A 96 4.80 -4.64 3.94
CA PHE A 96 5.56 -3.48 4.42
C PHE A 96 6.87 -3.28 3.66
N GLY A 97 7.61 -4.37 3.43
CA GLY A 97 8.83 -4.31 2.63
C GLY A 97 8.58 -3.82 1.20
N ILE A 98 7.55 -4.35 0.56
CA ILE A 98 7.16 -3.94 -0.80
C ILE A 98 6.67 -2.50 -0.78
N ALA A 99 5.79 -2.12 0.14
CA ALA A 99 5.26 -0.77 0.27
C ALA A 99 6.36 0.27 0.51
N GLY A 100 7.34 -0.05 1.37
CA GLY A 100 8.53 0.78 1.58
C GLY A 100 9.34 0.99 0.31
N ALA A 101 9.51 -0.06 -0.49
CA ALA A 101 10.22 0.03 -1.75
C ALA A 101 9.50 0.93 -2.77
N PHE A 102 8.17 0.86 -2.85
CA PHE A 102 7.40 1.77 -3.71
C PHE A 102 7.40 3.21 -3.20
N ALA A 103 7.23 3.41 -1.89
CA ALA A 103 7.22 4.73 -1.27
C ALA A 103 8.57 5.45 -1.42
N GLY A 104 9.67 4.71 -1.23
CA GLY A 104 11.02 5.26 -1.24
C GLY A 104 11.25 6.34 -0.18
N PRO A 105 12.42 7.00 -0.19
CA PRO A 105 12.75 8.01 0.81
C PRO A 105 11.85 9.25 0.72
N GLY A 106 11.52 9.68 -0.51
CA GLY A 106 10.66 10.87 -0.74
C GLY A 106 9.18 10.66 -0.44
N GLY A 107 8.73 9.40 -0.26
CA GLY A 107 7.36 9.05 0.10
C GLY A 107 7.21 8.51 1.52
N ALA A 108 8.30 8.22 2.23
CA ALA A 108 8.28 7.56 3.54
C ALA A 108 7.45 8.30 4.59
N LEU A 109 7.61 9.64 4.70
CA LEU A 109 6.85 10.44 5.66
C LEU A 109 5.34 10.38 5.36
N LEU A 110 4.95 10.58 4.11
CA LEU A 110 3.55 10.51 3.70
C LEU A 110 2.98 9.11 3.94
N PHE A 111 3.72 8.06 3.57
CA PHE A 111 3.32 6.68 3.82
C PHE A 111 3.11 6.40 5.31
N SER A 112 4.04 6.80 6.17
CA SER A 112 3.91 6.60 7.62
C SER A 112 2.76 7.42 8.21
N ALA A 113 2.55 8.65 7.75
CA ALA A 113 1.45 9.50 8.22
C ALA A 113 0.08 8.94 7.81
N THR A 114 -0.09 8.50 6.55
CA THR A 114 -1.34 7.90 6.06
C THR A 114 -1.60 6.56 6.72
N LEU A 115 -0.56 5.75 6.95
CA LEU A 115 -0.65 4.51 7.70
C LEU A 115 -1.08 4.75 9.15
N LEU A 116 -0.50 5.75 9.83
CA LEU A 116 -0.88 6.13 11.19
C LEU A 116 -2.33 6.57 11.25
N ALA A 117 -2.76 7.43 10.32
CA ALA A 117 -4.15 7.85 10.21
C ALA A 117 -5.10 6.65 9.99
N GLY A 118 -4.72 5.72 9.11
CA GLY A 118 -5.47 4.48 8.88
C GLY A 118 -5.54 3.57 10.11
N ALA A 119 -4.44 3.48 10.87
CA ALA A 119 -4.40 2.71 12.12
C ALA A 119 -5.29 3.33 13.20
N ILE A 120 -5.26 4.67 13.36
CA ILE A 120 -6.16 5.39 14.27
C ILE A 120 -7.62 5.20 13.87
N LEU A 121 -7.93 5.29 12.57
CA LEU A 121 -9.27 5.08 12.05
C LEU A 121 -9.76 3.65 12.34
N MET A 122 -8.93 2.64 12.09
CA MET A 122 -9.27 1.25 12.45
C MET A 122 -9.49 1.10 13.95
N LEU A 123 -8.63 1.67 14.80
CA LEU A 123 -8.82 1.63 16.25
C LEU A 123 -10.14 2.28 16.68
N ALA A 124 -10.49 3.43 16.08
CA ALA A 124 -11.75 4.11 16.34
C ALA A 124 -12.96 3.25 15.92
N ILE A 125 -12.90 2.59 14.77
CA ILE A 125 -13.94 1.67 14.29
C ILE A 125 -14.11 0.49 15.26
N TYR A 126 -13.00 -0.10 15.73
CA TYR A 126 -13.06 -1.25 16.64
C TYR A 126 -13.62 -0.87 18.00
N ARG A 127 -13.27 0.31 18.53
CA ARG A 127 -13.80 0.82 19.80
C ARG A 127 -15.29 1.21 19.71
N SER A 128 -15.74 1.56 18.52
CA SER A 128 -17.11 2.01 18.23
C SER A 128 -17.92 0.97 17.44
N SER A 129 -17.54 -0.30 17.49
CA SER A 129 -18.16 -1.37 16.70
C SER A 129 -19.67 -1.53 16.96
N TRP A 130 -20.13 -1.18 18.16
CA TRP A 130 -21.55 -1.14 18.53
C TRP A 130 -22.37 -0.10 17.73
N LEU A 131 -21.75 0.98 17.24
CA LEU A 131 -22.42 1.96 16.38
C LEU A 131 -22.62 1.44 14.95
N VAL A 132 -21.74 0.54 14.50
CA VAL A 132 -21.75 0.00 13.13
C VAL A 132 -22.77 -1.15 12.99
N LEU A 133 -23.04 -1.85 14.10
CA LEU A 133 -23.99 -2.96 14.18
C LEU A 133 -25.44 -2.59 13.77
N GLY A 134 -25.84 -1.33 13.93
CA GLY A 134 -27.20 -0.86 13.59
C GLY A 134 -27.41 -0.46 12.12
N THR A 135 -26.38 -0.50 11.28
CA THR A 135 -26.42 0.09 9.92
C THR A 135 -26.96 -0.85 8.83
N GLY A 136 -27.14 -2.15 9.12
CA GLY A 136 -27.57 -3.14 8.13
C GLY A 136 -26.56 -3.38 6.99
N ALA A 137 -25.36 -2.80 7.07
CA ALA A 137 -24.37 -2.90 6.01
C ALA A 137 -23.80 -4.33 5.90
N PRO A 138 -23.60 -4.89 4.69
CA PRO A 138 -23.14 -6.28 4.51
C PRO A 138 -21.75 -6.56 5.09
N TRP A 139 -20.96 -5.53 5.38
CA TRP A 139 -19.63 -5.62 5.98
C TRP A 139 -19.63 -5.47 7.52
N SER A 140 -20.76 -5.09 8.15
CA SER A 140 -20.84 -4.87 9.59
C SER A 140 -20.68 -6.18 10.37
N ALA A 141 -21.31 -7.27 9.90
CA ALA A 141 -21.17 -8.60 10.50
C ALA A 141 -19.70 -9.08 10.51
N ARG A 142 -18.97 -8.79 9.43
CA ARG A 142 -17.54 -9.14 9.35
C ARG A 142 -16.69 -8.31 10.33
N LEU A 143 -16.98 -7.02 10.49
CA LEU A 143 -16.28 -6.19 11.47
C LEU A 143 -16.50 -6.69 12.90
N VAL A 144 -17.70 -7.15 13.22
CA VAL A 144 -18.02 -7.70 14.55
C VAL A 144 -17.19 -8.94 14.82
N GLU A 145 -17.13 -9.87 13.87
CA GLU A 145 -16.29 -11.07 13.97
C GLU A 145 -14.81 -10.72 14.18
N LEU A 146 -14.30 -9.71 13.48
CA LEU A 146 -12.92 -9.24 13.63
C LEU A 146 -12.67 -8.62 15.01
N VAL A 147 -13.62 -7.84 15.53
CA VAL A 147 -13.56 -7.23 16.87
C VAL A 147 -13.59 -8.31 17.95
N GLU A 148 -14.52 -9.27 17.86
CA GLU A 148 -14.65 -10.39 18.80
C GLU A 148 -13.42 -11.28 18.79
N SER A 149 -12.89 -11.60 17.61
CA SER A 149 -11.67 -12.40 17.46
C SER A 149 -10.37 -11.63 17.79
N ARG A 150 -10.46 -10.32 18.05
CA ARG A 150 -9.33 -9.41 18.29
C ARG A 150 -8.27 -9.43 17.19
N LYS A 151 -8.68 -9.71 15.95
CA LYS A 151 -7.78 -9.73 14.78
C LYS A 151 -7.98 -8.47 13.95
N VAL A 152 -6.87 -7.85 13.55
CA VAL A 152 -6.88 -6.59 12.80
C VAL A 152 -6.34 -6.85 11.38
N PRO A 153 -7.07 -6.48 10.33
CA PRO A 153 -6.60 -6.60 8.95
C PRO A 153 -5.67 -5.43 8.60
N TYR A 154 -4.41 -5.53 9.03
CA TYR A 154 -3.40 -4.49 8.82
C TYR A 154 -3.15 -4.22 7.33
N GLY A 155 -3.32 -5.22 6.48
CA GLY A 155 -3.16 -5.11 5.03
C GLY A 155 -4.08 -4.07 4.39
N VAL A 156 -5.24 -3.77 5.00
CA VAL A 156 -6.14 -2.70 4.53
C VAL A 156 -5.48 -1.33 4.68
N ALA A 157 -4.95 -1.02 5.88
CA ALA A 157 -4.31 0.26 6.15
C ALA A 157 -3.01 0.43 5.35
N ILE A 158 -2.19 -0.62 5.26
CA ILE A 158 -0.95 -0.60 4.49
C ILE A 158 -1.24 -0.37 2.99
N SER A 159 -2.26 -1.04 2.45
CA SER A 159 -2.63 -0.91 1.04
C SER A 159 -3.15 0.49 0.71
N ALA A 160 -3.99 1.06 1.57
CA ALA A 160 -4.51 2.41 1.41
C ALA A 160 -3.39 3.46 1.51
N ALA A 161 -2.51 3.33 2.51
CA ALA A 161 -1.36 4.22 2.69
C ALA A 161 -0.46 4.21 1.46
N LEU A 162 -0.14 3.03 0.93
CA LEU A 162 0.68 2.91 -0.26
C LEU A 162 0.01 3.52 -1.49
N ALA A 163 -1.27 3.25 -1.72
CA ALA A 163 -2.00 3.82 -2.86
C ALA A 163 -1.98 5.36 -2.83
N VAL A 164 -2.17 5.96 -1.67
CA VAL A 164 -2.09 7.43 -1.49
C VAL A 164 -0.66 7.94 -1.76
N THR A 165 0.36 7.26 -1.24
CA THR A 165 1.75 7.66 -1.48
C THR A 165 2.14 7.57 -2.95
N MET A 166 1.72 6.52 -3.65
CA MET A 166 1.96 6.37 -5.09
C MET A 166 1.23 7.45 -5.89
N LEU A 167 -0.05 7.71 -5.59
CA LEU A 167 -0.81 8.77 -6.25
C LEU A 167 -0.13 10.14 -6.09
N ALA A 168 0.33 10.46 -4.87
CA ALA A 168 1.04 11.71 -4.60
C ALA A 168 2.43 11.77 -5.25
N ALA A 169 3.01 10.63 -5.66
CA ALA A 169 4.27 10.60 -6.40
C ALA A 169 4.09 10.83 -7.91
N VAL A 170 2.90 10.53 -8.47
CA VAL A 170 2.58 10.78 -9.89
C VAL A 170 2.16 12.22 -10.14
N ILE A 171 1.53 12.88 -9.16
CA ILE A 171 0.99 14.25 -9.33
C ILE A 171 2.07 15.34 -9.13
N ARG A 172 3.27 14.98 -8.68
CA ARG A 172 4.39 15.90 -8.45
C ARG A 172 5.19 16.14 -9.71
#